data_AF-A0A7X7FTE5-F1
#
_entry.id   AF-A0A7X7FTE5-F1
#
_cell.length_a   1.000
_cell.length_b   1.000
_cell.length_c   1.000
_cell.angle_alpha   90.00
_cell.angle_beta   90.00
_cell.angle_gamma   90.00
#
_symmetry.space_group_name_H-M   'P 1'
#
loop_
_entity.id
_entity.type
_entity.pdbx_description
1 polymer ?
#
loop_
_entity_poly.entity_id
_entity_poly.type
_entity_poly.pdbx_seq_one_letter_code
_entity_poly.pdbx_strand_id
1 'polypeptide(L)'
;PASESPAWVQWYVEQWGIPSENTLALQVPADERIHRDTFRSQIFYPVRNHLNANPSLKTRIMGIIVGYRVPGNFYLDDTHPPMQGGGGWSVTNNLTDLTYDAWYKRANPHTFVASASPNSTRLTKAALSTDCYLTARLDGPSLAAVTALTERARAISDSPSPLLSFAHLYQDFVDIGAPAGDEWPALRAAVQSPYTNTPPWRFPWLQYESENEPMPSCALAFSYYRITGWDTVPWLADPSGSRVAAMACNSWGATTVRSTTNHGARFVPNALFNGGFAAAIGATAEPYTGSEPQPSTIVWSLAEGRTLGEACFQANPYRNFMWELVGDPLLRVPLWAVDPCQILAPPNDLGPPELVSRQETTDVTPALHFSLVPRCGEDFVAFRLQIAQDPTFADPQVEFISEPRSQGPASFTVGEPDDCGTYVAGGQGQNLTLGGYFWRVRAEDQMGTSDWAPASPTSASFVVAEPLFLVRAVSRKMHAALGPLDIELELSPGLPPTTEPRRVGPLCLALEFNKPIQPADGIVDLNEVQTSAGVLQGVVIQNNQLTLDINGVPDTSLLSILFP
;
A
#
# COMPACT_ATOMS: atom_id res chain seq x y z
N PRO A 1 35.63 9.95 7.35
CA PRO A 1 35.71 8.54 6.87
C PRO A 1 36.31 7.55 7.89
N ALA A 2 37.55 7.74 8.37
CA ALA A 2 38.21 6.78 9.27
C ALA A 2 37.54 6.66 10.66
N SER A 3 36.87 7.72 11.14
CA SER A 3 36.08 7.73 12.37
C SER A 3 34.64 7.24 12.22
N GLU A 4 34.15 7.07 10.99
CA GLU A 4 32.74 6.74 10.71
C GLU A 4 32.46 5.24 10.76
N SER A 5 33.42 4.38 10.37
CA SER A 5 33.24 2.93 10.39
C SER A 5 33.03 2.36 11.81
N PRO A 6 33.81 2.76 12.84
CA PRO A 6 33.52 2.35 14.21
C PRO A 6 32.15 2.83 14.72
N ALA A 7 31.75 4.06 14.38
CA ALA A 7 30.44 4.61 14.75
C ALA A 7 29.29 3.82 14.09
N TRP A 8 29.45 3.44 12.82
CA TRP A 8 28.50 2.57 12.13
C TRP A 8 28.37 1.21 12.80
N VAL A 9 29.48 0.56 13.17
CA VAL A 9 29.44 -0.76 13.84
C VAL A 9 28.70 -0.67 15.16
N GLN A 10 28.99 0.35 15.97
CA GLN A 10 28.30 0.56 17.25
C GLN A 10 26.79 0.69 17.04
N TRP A 11 26.39 1.58 16.12
CA TRP A 11 24.98 1.77 15.78
C TRP A 11 24.32 0.48 15.28
N TYR A 12 24.95 -0.24 14.35
CA TYR A 12 24.40 -1.46 13.76
C TYR A 12 24.18 -2.56 14.81
N VAL A 13 25.16 -2.71 15.71
CA VAL A 13 25.09 -3.65 16.83
C VAL A 13 23.91 -3.33 17.75
N GLU A 14 23.69 -2.06 18.06
CA GLU A 14 22.55 -1.60 18.87
C GLU A 14 21.21 -1.88 18.19
N GLN A 15 21.11 -1.71 16.85
CA GLN A 15 19.86 -1.97 16.11
C GLN A 15 19.36 -3.40 16.28
N TRP A 16 20.27 -4.38 16.16
CA TRP A 16 19.92 -5.80 16.16
C TRP A 16 20.20 -6.51 17.49
N GLY A 17 20.66 -5.78 18.52
CA GLY A 17 21.04 -6.37 19.81
C GLY A 17 22.18 -7.39 19.67
N ILE A 18 23.12 -7.15 18.76
CA ILE A 18 24.22 -8.10 18.49
C ILE A 18 25.22 -8.05 19.65
N PRO A 19 25.67 -9.18 20.21
CA PRO A 19 26.69 -9.17 21.27
C PRO A 19 28.00 -8.53 20.77
N SER A 20 28.61 -7.67 21.60
CA SER A 20 29.82 -6.95 21.23
C SER A 20 31.00 -7.88 20.87
N GLU A 21 31.04 -9.08 21.45
CA GLU A 21 32.05 -10.10 21.12
C GLU A 21 31.94 -10.65 19.69
N ASN A 22 30.84 -10.37 18.97
CA ASN A 22 30.67 -10.77 17.57
C ASN A 22 31.34 -9.78 16.59
N THR A 23 31.96 -8.71 17.09
CA THR A 23 32.60 -7.68 16.27
C THR A 23 34.11 -7.92 16.13
N LEU A 24 34.64 -7.63 14.94
CA LEU A 24 36.08 -7.68 14.65
C LEU A 24 36.50 -6.41 13.91
N ALA A 25 37.38 -5.62 14.52
CA ALA A 25 38.00 -4.48 13.85
C ALA A 25 39.11 -4.96 12.90
N LEU A 26 39.11 -4.43 11.67
CA LEU A 26 40.13 -4.72 10.65
C LEU A 26 40.88 -3.44 10.29
N GLN A 27 42.20 -3.55 10.14
CA GLN A 27 43.06 -2.47 9.63
C GLN A 27 43.29 -2.74 8.15
N VAL A 28 42.56 -2.03 7.29
CA VAL A 28 42.51 -2.25 5.84
C VAL A 28 42.68 -0.95 5.08
N PRO A 29 43.11 -0.98 3.80
CA PRO A 29 43.21 0.24 2.98
C PRO A 29 41.82 0.82 2.70
N ALA A 30 41.79 2.11 2.39
CA ALA A 30 40.55 2.78 2.02
C ALA A 30 40.06 2.40 0.60
N ASP A 31 40.92 1.80 -0.22
CA ASP A 31 40.61 1.43 -1.60
C ASP A 31 39.46 0.43 -1.68
N GLU A 32 38.58 0.59 -2.67
CA GLU A 32 37.50 -0.37 -2.95
C GLU A 32 38.07 -1.72 -3.42
N ARG A 33 39.16 -1.66 -4.17
CA ARG A 33 39.84 -2.80 -4.79
C ARG A 33 41.26 -2.90 -4.25
N ILE A 34 41.63 -4.09 -3.76
CA ILE A 34 42.94 -4.35 -3.16
C ILE A 34 43.65 -5.54 -3.80
N HIS A 35 44.97 -5.63 -3.63
CA HIS A 35 45.72 -6.81 -4.06
C HIS A 35 45.39 -8.03 -3.18
N ARG A 36 45.45 -9.24 -3.75
CA ARG A 36 45.20 -10.52 -3.06
C ARG A 36 45.97 -10.65 -1.76
N ASP A 37 47.24 -10.24 -1.74
CA ASP A 37 48.07 -10.40 -0.54
C ASP A 37 47.62 -9.49 0.60
N THR A 38 47.09 -8.30 0.28
CA THR A 38 46.43 -7.42 1.24
C THR A 38 45.15 -8.06 1.77
N PHE A 39 44.31 -8.60 0.89
CA PHE A 39 43.09 -9.32 1.32
C PHE A 39 43.42 -10.48 2.27
N ARG A 40 44.43 -11.31 1.93
CA ARG A 40 44.85 -12.44 2.77
C ARG A 40 45.33 -11.98 4.14
N SER A 41 46.28 -11.04 4.17
CA SER A 41 46.95 -10.62 5.40
C SER A 41 46.10 -9.74 6.30
N GLN A 42 45.19 -8.92 5.74
CA GLN A 42 44.45 -7.90 6.49
C GLN A 42 42.96 -8.19 6.67
N ILE A 43 42.40 -9.18 5.94
CA ILE A 43 40.98 -9.55 6.04
C ILE A 43 40.81 -11.05 6.31
N PHE A 44 41.21 -11.91 5.36
CA PHE A 44 40.92 -13.35 5.44
C PHE A 44 41.54 -14.02 6.68
N TYR A 45 42.86 -13.86 6.89
CA TYR A 45 43.52 -14.46 8.06
C TYR A 45 43.07 -13.83 9.38
N PRO A 46 42.94 -12.51 9.53
CA PRO A 46 42.36 -11.92 10.73
C PRO A 46 40.99 -12.49 11.11
N VAL A 47 40.06 -12.58 10.15
CA VAL A 47 38.72 -13.17 10.37
C VAL A 47 38.82 -14.63 10.81
N ARG A 48 39.57 -15.44 10.06
CA ARG A 48 39.75 -16.87 10.38
C ARG A 48 40.41 -17.09 11.74
N ASN A 49 41.44 -16.33 12.06
CA ASN A 49 42.17 -16.45 13.31
C ASN A 49 41.31 -16.01 14.50
N HIS A 50 40.51 -14.95 14.35
CA HIS A 50 39.56 -14.52 15.37
C HIS A 50 38.53 -15.61 15.68
N LEU A 51 37.95 -16.25 14.66
CA LEU A 51 36.98 -17.34 14.85
C LEU A 51 37.63 -18.60 15.47
N ASN A 52 38.86 -18.93 15.06
CA ASN A 52 39.60 -20.05 15.66
C ASN A 52 39.97 -19.79 17.13
N ALA A 53 40.27 -18.54 17.49
CA ALA A 53 40.53 -18.14 18.88
C ALA A 53 39.26 -18.10 19.73
N ASN A 54 38.07 -18.07 19.11
CA ASN A 54 36.78 -18.02 19.79
C ASN A 54 35.87 -19.18 19.35
N PRO A 55 36.13 -20.44 19.78
CA PRO A 55 35.36 -21.62 19.36
C PRO A 55 33.86 -21.50 19.66
N SER A 56 33.53 -20.86 20.79
CA SER A 56 32.15 -20.67 21.22
C SER A 56 31.38 -19.78 20.22
N LEU A 57 31.99 -18.69 19.76
CA LEU A 57 31.48 -17.81 18.69
C LEU A 57 31.34 -18.58 17.38
N LYS A 58 32.43 -19.26 16.96
CA LYS A 58 32.51 -20.03 15.72
C LYS A 58 31.42 -21.10 15.58
N THR A 59 30.98 -21.71 16.68
CA THR A 59 29.88 -22.70 16.68
C THR A 59 28.48 -22.11 16.66
N ARG A 60 28.29 -20.83 17.01
CA ARG A 60 26.98 -20.19 17.14
C ARG A 60 26.64 -19.23 16.00
N ILE A 61 27.60 -18.50 15.46
CA ILE A 61 27.31 -17.52 14.41
C ILE A 61 27.06 -18.22 13.07
N MET A 62 26.02 -17.78 12.37
CA MET A 62 25.65 -18.33 11.07
C MET A 62 26.20 -17.52 9.89
N GLY A 63 26.55 -16.26 10.11
CA GLY A 63 27.01 -15.37 9.06
C GLY A 63 28.08 -14.36 9.46
N ILE A 64 28.70 -13.76 8.46
CA ILE A 64 29.72 -12.72 8.54
C ILE A 64 29.24 -11.53 7.72
N ILE A 65 29.24 -10.35 8.34
CA ILE A 65 28.90 -9.09 7.67
C ILE A 65 30.18 -8.30 7.43
N VAL A 66 30.46 -8.00 6.17
CA VAL A 66 31.54 -7.10 5.77
C VAL A 66 31.03 -5.67 5.88
N GLY A 67 31.55 -4.95 6.88
CA GLY A 67 31.04 -3.65 7.29
C GLY A 67 31.54 -2.45 6.48
N TYR A 68 31.03 -1.28 6.86
CA TYR A 68 31.28 0.00 6.20
C TYR A 68 32.77 0.29 6.02
N ARG A 69 33.18 0.65 4.81
CA ARG A 69 34.56 0.96 4.39
C ARG A 69 35.56 -0.20 4.34
N VAL A 70 35.14 -1.45 4.50
CA VAL A 70 35.99 -2.61 4.14
C VAL A 70 36.05 -2.74 2.61
N PRO A 71 37.22 -3.03 2.00
CA PRO A 71 37.34 -3.25 0.56
C PRO A 71 36.33 -4.26 0.01
N GLY A 72 35.78 -3.98 -1.17
CA GLY A 72 34.72 -4.79 -1.78
C GLY A 72 35.26 -5.96 -2.59
N ASN A 73 36.40 -5.78 -3.26
CA ASN A 73 36.95 -6.79 -4.15
C ASN A 73 38.49 -6.81 -4.16
N PHE A 74 39.04 -7.91 -4.67
CA PHE A 74 40.48 -8.08 -4.81
C PHE A 74 40.89 -8.70 -6.14
N TYR A 75 42.14 -8.48 -6.52
CA TYR A 75 42.75 -8.98 -7.75
C TYR A 75 44.09 -9.66 -7.46
N LEU A 76 44.53 -10.53 -8.37
CA LEU A 76 45.83 -11.20 -8.30
C LEU A 76 46.89 -10.43 -9.11
N ASP A 77 46.54 -10.04 -10.33
CA ASP A 77 47.40 -9.34 -11.27
C ASP A 77 46.52 -8.58 -12.28
N ASP A 78 47.15 -7.93 -13.27
CA ASP A 78 46.47 -7.11 -14.29
C ASP A 78 45.59 -7.92 -15.28
N THR A 79 45.48 -9.23 -15.10
CA THR A 79 44.67 -10.13 -15.94
C THR A 79 43.75 -11.04 -15.14
N HIS A 80 43.86 -11.07 -13.81
CA HIS A 80 43.13 -12.00 -12.95
C HIS A 80 42.44 -11.31 -11.76
N PRO A 81 41.09 -11.37 -11.68
CA PRO A 81 40.18 -11.92 -12.68
C PRO A 81 40.12 -11.06 -13.94
N PRO A 82 39.51 -11.52 -15.06
CA PRO A 82 39.36 -10.73 -16.28
C PRO A 82 38.87 -9.30 -15.98
N MET A 83 39.74 -8.31 -16.22
CA MET A 83 39.59 -6.96 -15.67
C MET A 83 38.64 -6.04 -16.44
N GLN A 84 37.81 -6.56 -17.35
CA GLN A 84 37.08 -5.78 -18.37
C GLN A 84 36.09 -4.73 -17.80
N GLY A 85 35.82 -4.71 -16.49
CA GLY A 85 35.00 -3.68 -15.83
C GLY A 85 35.56 -3.04 -14.57
N GLY A 86 36.85 -3.27 -14.27
CA GLY A 86 37.55 -2.61 -13.16
C GLY A 86 37.33 -3.23 -11.76
N GLY A 87 36.60 -4.34 -11.67
CA GLY A 87 36.36 -5.05 -10.42
C GLY A 87 37.35 -6.19 -10.13
N GLY A 88 36.90 -7.17 -9.34
CA GLY A 88 37.73 -8.26 -8.81
C GLY A 88 36.89 -9.41 -8.23
N TRP A 89 37.52 -10.40 -7.59
CA TRP A 89 36.79 -11.38 -6.79
C TRP A 89 36.21 -10.69 -5.54
N SER A 90 34.99 -11.08 -5.12
CA SER A 90 34.33 -10.44 -3.98
C SER A 90 35.06 -10.79 -2.69
N VAL A 91 35.44 -9.77 -1.91
CA VAL A 91 35.98 -9.95 -0.55
C VAL A 91 34.95 -10.68 0.31
N THR A 92 33.70 -10.22 0.27
CA THR A 92 32.58 -10.74 1.04
C THR A 92 32.32 -12.21 0.75
N ASN A 93 32.16 -12.58 -0.53
CA ASN A 93 31.86 -13.97 -0.89
C ASN A 93 33.03 -14.91 -0.60
N ASN A 94 34.28 -14.42 -0.59
CA ASN A 94 35.46 -15.18 -0.20
C ASN A 94 35.63 -15.37 1.32
N LEU A 95 34.73 -14.83 2.15
CA LEU A 95 34.60 -15.17 3.57
C LEU A 95 33.56 -16.27 3.83
N THR A 96 32.90 -16.78 2.79
CA THR A 96 31.86 -17.82 2.91
C THR A 96 32.46 -19.16 3.34
N ASP A 97 33.65 -19.52 2.83
CA ASP A 97 34.38 -20.73 3.20
C ASP A 97 35.82 -20.36 3.62
N LEU A 98 36.11 -20.46 4.92
CA LEU A 98 37.41 -20.12 5.51
C LEU A 98 38.40 -21.30 5.56
N THR A 99 38.03 -22.47 5.04
CA THR A 99 38.88 -23.67 5.10
C THR A 99 40.15 -23.53 4.26
N TYR A 100 40.10 -22.77 3.16
CA TYR A 100 41.24 -22.57 2.27
C TYR A 100 41.33 -21.10 1.89
N ASP A 101 42.56 -20.60 1.84
CA ASP A 101 42.91 -19.26 1.35
C ASP A 101 43.12 -19.23 -0.17
N ALA A 102 42.85 -20.35 -0.85
CA ALA A 102 42.88 -20.46 -2.30
C ALA A 102 41.50 -20.04 -2.85
N TRP A 103 41.50 -18.98 -3.66
CA TRP A 103 40.39 -18.23 -4.28
C TRP A 103 39.67 -19.03 -5.38
N TYR A 104 39.44 -20.31 -5.11
CA TYR A 104 38.75 -21.23 -5.99
C TYR A 104 37.26 -21.15 -5.75
N LYS A 105 36.53 -20.84 -6.82
CA LYS A 105 35.10 -21.07 -6.94
C LYS A 105 34.77 -22.49 -6.46
N ARG A 106 33.96 -22.59 -5.40
CA ARG A 106 33.54 -23.87 -4.81
C ARG A 106 32.05 -24.05 -4.92
N ALA A 107 31.59 -25.24 -5.30
CA ALA A 107 30.17 -25.54 -5.25
C ALA A 107 29.62 -25.32 -3.83
N ASN A 108 28.45 -24.70 -3.75
CA ASN A 108 27.69 -24.58 -2.53
C ASN A 108 26.79 -25.80 -2.37
N PRO A 109 27.06 -26.72 -1.42
CA PRO A 109 26.24 -27.93 -1.26
C PRO A 109 24.84 -27.65 -0.72
N HIS A 110 24.57 -26.42 -0.26
CA HIS A 110 23.28 -26.00 0.27
C HIS A 110 22.43 -25.25 -0.75
N THR A 111 22.91 -25.11 -1.99
CA THR A 111 22.12 -24.48 -3.04
C THR A 111 20.96 -25.38 -3.48
N PHE A 112 19.83 -24.77 -3.81
CA PHE A 112 18.69 -25.42 -4.43
C PHE A 112 18.06 -24.50 -5.45
N VAL A 113 17.20 -25.05 -6.32
CA VAL A 113 16.48 -24.31 -7.36
C VAL A 113 14.98 -24.48 -7.08
N ALA A 114 14.34 -23.48 -6.49
CA ALA A 114 12.94 -23.59 -6.07
C ALA A 114 11.98 -23.84 -7.26
N SER A 115 12.32 -23.33 -8.45
CA SER A 115 11.56 -23.58 -9.67
C SER A 115 11.61 -25.03 -10.17
N ALA A 116 12.46 -25.89 -9.58
CA ALA A 116 12.54 -27.32 -9.88
C ALA A 116 12.15 -28.20 -8.67
N SER A 117 12.61 -27.84 -7.48
CA SER A 117 12.30 -28.55 -6.23
C SER A 117 12.43 -27.59 -5.04
N PRO A 118 11.30 -27.05 -4.53
CA PRO A 118 11.32 -26.23 -3.33
C PRO A 118 11.87 -27.01 -2.13
N ASN A 119 12.69 -26.36 -1.31
CA ASN A 119 13.23 -26.95 -0.10
C ASN A 119 12.61 -26.28 1.12
N SER A 120 11.86 -27.04 1.93
CA SER A 120 11.26 -26.55 3.18
C SER A 120 12.23 -26.54 4.37
N THR A 121 13.37 -27.25 4.28
CA THR A 121 14.34 -27.32 5.38
C THR A 121 15.08 -26.00 5.53
N ARG A 122 14.92 -25.38 6.69
CA ARG A 122 15.65 -24.16 7.05
C ARG A 122 17.08 -24.48 7.43
N LEU A 123 18.02 -23.63 7.00
CA LEU A 123 19.42 -23.78 7.33
C LEU A 123 19.64 -23.55 8.84
N THR A 124 20.60 -24.27 9.41
CA THR A 124 21.09 -24.01 10.77
C THR A 124 22.60 -23.97 10.75
N LYS A 125 23.24 -23.35 11.75
CA LYS A 125 24.70 -23.39 11.86
C LYS A 125 25.25 -24.82 11.95
N ALA A 126 24.52 -25.75 12.58
CA ALA A 126 24.91 -27.15 12.66
C ALA A 126 24.88 -27.87 11.30
N ALA A 127 24.04 -27.42 10.36
CA ALA A 127 23.98 -27.98 9.01
C ALA A 127 25.11 -27.47 8.10
N LEU A 128 25.74 -26.34 8.44
CA LEU A 128 26.90 -25.79 7.73
C LEU A 128 28.18 -26.53 8.14
N SER A 129 29.14 -26.66 7.22
CA SER A 129 30.49 -27.04 7.61
C SER A 129 31.06 -26.02 8.61
N THR A 130 31.92 -26.46 9.53
CA THR A 130 32.45 -25.67 10.64
C THR A 130 32.95 -24.27 10.24
N ASP A 131 33.63 -24.17 9.09
CA ASP A 131 34.20 -22.92 8.56
C ASP A 131 33.40 -22.32 7.40
N CYS A 132 32.10 -22.64 7.30
CA CYS A 132 31.19 -22.02 6.35
C CYS A 132 30.22 -21.04 7.03
N TYR A 133 29.99 -19.91 6.37
CA TYR A 133 29.19 -18.79 6.87
C TYR A 133 28.37 -18.16 5.74
N LEU A 134 27.20 -17.64 6.05
CA LEU A 134 26.45 -16.75 5.16
C LEU A 134 27.16 -15.39 5.13
N THR A 135 27.27 -14.75 3.98
CA THR A 135 28.01 -13.48 3.87
C THR A 135 27.19 -12.39 3.20
N ALA A 136 27.29 -11.17 3.72
CA ALA A 136 26.72 -9.97 3.11
C ALA A 136 27.64 -8.77 3.34
N ARG A 137 27.47 -7.75 2.51
CA ARG A 137 28.18 -6.48 2.61
C ARG A 137 27.21 -5.37 2.99
N LEU A 138 27.58 -4.55 3.97
CA LEU A 138 26.89 -3.30 4.30
C LEU A 138 27.87 -2.15 4.10
N ASP A 139 27.78 -1.48 2.95
CA ASP A 139 28.64 -0.36 2.58
C ASP A 139 27.89 0.61 1.66
N GLY A 140 28.41 1.82 1.47
CA GLY A 140 27.73 2.87 0.71
C GLY A 140 28.58 4.14 0.53
N PRO A 141 28.07 5.15 -0.18
CA PRO A 141 28.80 6.40 -0.42
C PRO A 141 29.07 7.19 0.88
N SER A 142 28.18 7.09 1.86
CA SER A 142 28.24 7.82 3.14
C SER A 142 27.71 6.98 4.30
N LEU A 143 28.02 7.40 5.54
CA LEU A 143 27.47 6.81 6.75
C LEU A 143 25.93 6.80 6.75
N ALA A 144 25.31 7.91 6.34
CA ALA A 144 23.85 8.00 6.23
C ALA A 144 23.29 7.00 5.22
N ALA A 145 23.95 6.83 4.07
CA ALA A 145 23.50 5.91 3.03
C ALA A 145 23.53 4.44 3.48
N VAL A 146 24.60 4.01 4.16
CA VAL A 146 24.69 2.63 4.69
C VAL A 146 23.73 2.39 5.86
N THR A 147 23.51 3.40 6.70
CA THR A 147 22.54 3.35 7.81
C THR A 147 21.12 3.16 7.28
N ALA A 148 20.77 3.91 6.23
CA ALA A 148 19.47 3.82 5.57
C ALA A 148 19.15 2.43 4.99
N LEU A 149 20.16 1.62 4.64
CA LEU A 149 19.94 0.23 4.19
C LEU A 149 19.31 -0.63 5.29
N THR A 150 19.88 -0.55 6.49
CA THR A 150 19.37 -1.28 7.66
C THR A 150 18.04 -0.71 8.15
N GLU A 151 17.85 0.61 8.12
CA GLU A 151 16.55 1.22 8.45
C GLU A 151 15.43 0.73 7.51
N ARG A 152 15.69 0.66 6.19
CA ARG A 152 14.74 0.09 5.22
C ARG A 152 14.51 -1.40 5.48
N ALA A 153 15.56 -2.17 5.73
CA ALA A 153 15.44 -3.59 6.05
C ALA A 153 14.56 -3.83 7.29
N ARG A 154 14.72 -3.01 8.33
CA ARG A 154 13.87 -3.05 9.53
C ARG A 154 12.45 -2.63 9.24
N ALA A 155 12.23 -1.54 8.51
CA ALA A 155 10.88 -1.11 8.15
C ALA A 155 10.10 -2.21 7.43
N ILE A 156 10.76 -2.98 6.57
CA ILE A 156 10.17 -4.15 5.90
C ILE A 156 9.95 -5.32 6.88
N SER A 157 10.96 -5.63 7.71
CA SER A 157 10.93 -6.80 8.60
C SER A 157 9.95 -6.65 9.77
N ASP A 158 9.81 -5.43 10.28
CA ASP A 158 8.99 -5.06 11.41
C ASP A 158 7.57 -4.63 10.97
N SER A 159 7.29 -4.62 9.66
CA SER A 159 5.96 -4.29 9.11
C SER A 159 4.91 -5.31 9.60
N PRO A 160 3.84 -4.86 10.27
CA PRO A 160 2.73 -5.73 10.65
C PRO A 160 1.83 -6.06 9.47
N SER A 161 1.92 -5.29 8.39
CA SER A 161 1.13 -5.47 7.17
C SER A 161 1.82 -6.45 6.23
N PRO A 162 1.06 -7.28 5.50
CA PRO A 162 1.60 -8.06 4.41
C PRO A 162 2.26 -7.20 3.35
N LEU A 163 3.25 -7.77 2.64
CA LEU A 163 3.53 -7.28 1.30
C LEU A 163 2.21 -7.32 0.56
N LEU A 164 1.71 -6.13 0.25
CA LEU A 164 0.36 -5.95 -0.27
C LEU A 164 0.19 -6.79 -1.55
N SER A 165 -1.03 -7.18 -1.90
CA SER A 165 -1.30 -7.95 -3.14
C SER A 165 -0.82 -7.25 -4.41
N PHE A 166 -0.50 -5.96 -4.34
CA PHE A 166 0.09 -5.14 -5.39
C PHE A 166 1.63 -5.07 -5.34
N ALA A 167 2.30 -5.71 -4.39
CA ALA A 167 3.76 -5.69 -4.29
C ALA A 167 4.38 -6.59 -5.37
N HIS A 168 4.70 -6.01 -6.53
CA HIS A 168 5.05 -6.73 -7.75
C HIS A 168 6.50 -7.23 -7.79
N LEU A 169 6.71 -8.35 -8.49
CA LEU A 169 8.03 -8.85 -8.85
C LEU A 169 8.29 -8.52 -10.31
N TYR A 170 9.12 -7.51 -10.54
CA TYR A 170 9.48 -7.05 -11.87
C TYR A 170 10.56 -7.94 -12.48
N GLN A 171 10.33 -8.37 -13.73
CA GLN A 171 11.24 -9.25 -14.45
C GLN A 171 11.54 -8.71 -15.85
N ASP A 172 12.81 -8.81 -16.23
CA ASP A 172 13.32 -8.53 -17.56
C ASP A 172 14.30 -9.65 -17.94
N PHE A 173 13.78 -10.85 -18.23
CA PHE A 173 14.62 -11.99 -18.66
C PHE A 173 14.92 -12.01 -20.17
N VAL A 174 14.32 -11.12 -20.97
CA VAL A 174 14.60 -10.93 -22.40
C VAL A 174 14.83 -9.43 -22.64
N ASP A 175 16.04 -8.98 -22.36
CA ASP A 175 16.39 -7.55 -22.46
C ASP A 175 16.76 -7.19 -23.92
N ILE A 176 16.25 -6.06 -24.41
CA ILE A 176 16.52 -5.58 -25.79
C ILE A 176 17.99 -5.24 -26.05
N GLY A 177 18.75 -4.93 -24.99
CA GLY A 177 20.18 -4.69 -24.98
C GLY A 177 21.02 -5.96 -25.01
N ALA A 178 20.42 -7.15 -24.80
CA ALA A 178 21.10 -8.43 -24.94
C ALA A 178 21.31 -8.82 -26.42
N PRO A 179 22.33 -9.64 -26.75
CA PRO A 179 22.48 -10.18 -28.09
C PRO A 179 21.21 -10.89 -28.52
N ALA A 180 20.82 -10.74 -29.80
CA ALA A 180 19.53 -11.23 -30.29
C ALA A 180 19.30 -12.72 -29.94
N GLY A 181 18.24 -12.99 -29.18
CA GLY A 181 17.85 -14.33 -28.73
C GLY A 181 18.48 -14.79 -27.42
N ASP A 182 19.28 -13.96 -26.76
CA ASP A 182 19.83 -14.23 -25.43
C ASP A 182 18.80 -13.90 -24.35
N GLU A 183 18.71 -14.75 -23.34
CA GLU A 183 17.74 -14.65 -22.26
C GLU A 183 18.40 -15.08 -20.94
N TRP A 184 17.85 -14.64 -19.81
CA TRP A 184 18.25 -15.16 -18.50
C TRP A 184 17.44 -16.41 -18.14
N PRO A 185 17.97 -17.65 -18.32
CA PRO A 185 17.14 -18.85 -18.26
C PRO A 185 16.65 -19.16 -16.85
N ALA A 186 17.43 -18.82 -15.82
CA ALA A 186 17.06 -19.04 -14.43
C ALA A 186 15.91 -18.11 -14.00
N LEU A 187 15.89 -16.85 -14.46
CA LEU A 187 14.78 -15.93 -14.21
C LEU A 187 13.52 -16.36 -14.97
N ARG A 188 13.64 -16.72 -16.25
CA ARG A 188 12.51 -17.29 -17.01
C ARG A 188 11.91 -18.51 -16.32
N ALA A 189 12.74 -19.43 -15.84
CA ALA A 189 12.28 -20.60 -15.09
C ALA A 189 11.59 -20.23 -13.77
N ALA A 190 12.02 -19.17 -13.08
CA ALA A 190 11.34 -18.68 -11.87
C ALA A 190 9.93 -18.13 -12.18
N VAL A 191 9.81 -17.36 -13.27
CA VAL A 191 8.54 -16.76 -13.71
C VAL A 191 7.55 -17.80 -14.23
N GLN A 192 8.03 -18.88 -14.86
CA GLN A 192 7.18 -19.87 -15.53
C GLN A 192 6.87 -21.12 -14.68
N SER A 193 7.55 -21.31 -13.54
CA SER A 193 7.46 -22.58 -12.80
C SER A 193 6.18 -22.71 -11.96
N PRO A 194 5.45 -23.84 -12.08
CA PRO A 194 4.32 -24.13 -11.20
C PRO A 194 4.74 -24.42 -9.75
N TYR A 195 6.01 -24.80 -9.50
CA TYR A 195 6.48 -25.07 -8.13
C TYR A 195 6.51 -23.82 -7.25
N THR A 196 6.78 -22.67 -7.87
CA THR A 196 6.83 -21.36 -7.19
C THR A 196 5.54 -20.58 -7.39
N ASN A 197 4.90 -20.68 -8.56
CA ASN A 197 3.75 -19.85 -8.91
C ASN A 197 2.41 -20.61 -8.79
N THR A 198 2.31 -21.65 -7.95
CA THR A 198 1.02 -22.27 -7.62
C THR A 198 0.63 -21.92 -6.18
N PRO A 199 -0.57 -21.38 -5.95
CA PRO A 199 -1.54 -20.91 -6.96
C PRO A 199 -0.98 -19.72 -7.79
N PRO A 200 -1.51 -19.45 -9.01
CA PRO A 200 -0.97 -18.45 -9.95
C PRO A 200 -0.73 -17.05 -9.36
N TRP A 201 -1.47 -16.67 -8.33
CA TRP A 201 -1.36 -15.38 -7.64
C TRP A 201 -0.25 -15.33 -6.59
N ARG A 202 0.40 -16.45 -6.25
CA ARG A 202 1.40 -16.52 -5.16
C ARG A 202 2.54 -15.53 -5.35
N PHE A 203 2.97 -15.31 -6.59
CA PHE A 203 3.98 -14.33 -6.96
C PHE A 203 3.49 -13.49 -8.15
N PRO A 204 3.16 -12.20 -7.94
CA PRO A 204 2.65 -11.32 -9.00
C PRO A 204 3.79 -10.80 -9.88
N TRP A 205 4.31 -11.67 -10.76
CA TRP A 205 5.34 -11.33 -11.74
C TRP A 205 4.81 -10.34 -12.79
N LEU A 206 5.54 -9.25 -13.01
CA LEU A 206 5.28 -8.29 -14.07
C LEU A 206 6.50 -8.19 -14.99
N GLN A 207 6.27 -8.31 -16.29
CA GLN A 207 7.28 -7.96 -17.27
C GLN A 207 7.47 -6.44 -17.30
N TYR A 208 8.70 -5.99 -17.46
CA TYR A 208 9.05 -4.60 -17.73
C TYR A 208 10.33 -4.52 -18.54
N GLU A 209 10.56 -3.36 -19.13
CA GLU A 209 11.83 -3.00 -19.75
C GLU A 209 12.68 -2.21 -18.76
N SER A 210 13.74 -2.84 -18.25
CA SER A 210 14.49 -2.34 -17.09
C SER A 210 15.24 -1.03 -17.33
N GLU A 211 15.34 -0.60 -18.59
CA GLU A 211 16.06 0.57 -19.03
C GLU A 211 15.21 1.85 -19.06
N ASN A 212 13.90 1.74 -19.23
CA ASN A 212 13.03 2.86 -19.59
C ASN A 212 11.65 2.84 -18.92
N GLU A 213 11.26 1.75 -18.26
CA GLU A 213 9.95 1.65 -17.60
C GLU A 213 10.05 1.81 -16.08
N PRO A 214 9.15 2.60 -15.46
CA PRO A 214 9.08 2.71 -14.01
C PRO A 214 8.50 1.44 -13.38
N MET A 215 8.80 1.22 -12.10
CA MET A 215 8.35 0.04 -11.35
C MET A 215 7.42 0.42 -10.17
N PRO A 216 6.16 0.82 -10.41
CA PRO A 216 5.21 1.10 -9.33
C PRO A 216 4.99 -0.14 -8.46
N SER A 217 4.81 0.07 -7.17
CA SER A 217 4.55 -0.99 -6.20
C SER A 217 5.57 -2.13 -6.19
N CYS A 218 6.83 -1.88 -6.53
CA CYS A 218 7.83 -2.93 -6.65
C CYS A 218 8.27 -3.50 -5.29
N ALA A 219 8.21 -4.83 -5.16
CA ALA A 219 8.85 -5.58 -4.08
C ALA A 219 10.25 -6.06 -4.49
N LEU A 220 10.34 -6.74 -5.64
CA LEU A 220 11.61 -7.20 -6.21
C LEU A 220 11.73 -6.75 -7.65
N ALA A 221 12.97 -6.47 -8.06
CA ALA A 221 13.30 -6.20 -9.45
C ALA A 221 14.42 -7.13 -9.91
N PHE A 222 14.23 -7.72 -11.09
CA PHE A 222 15.19 -8.57 -11.74
C PHE A 222 15.46 -8.06 -13.15
N SER A 223 16.70 -7.66 -13.41
CA SER A 223 17.12 -7.12 -14.71
C SER A 223 18.20 -7.96 -15.38
N TYR A 224 18.29 -7.89 -16.70
CA TYR A 224 19.29 -8.62 -17.48
C TYR A 224 20.19 -7.67 -18.27
N TYR A 225 21.47 -8.03 -18.41
CA TYR A 225 22.39 -7.51 -19.42
C TYR A 225 22.80 -6.02 -19.42
N ARG A 226 22.07 -5.07 -18.83
CA ARG A 226 22.53 -3.66 -18.77
C ARG A 226 23.77 -3.49 -17.85
N ILE A 227 24.86 -2.97 -18.41
CA ILE A 227 26.18 -2.95 -17.76
C ILE A 227 26.50 -1.60 -17.06
N THR A 228 26.00 -0.49 -17.61
CA THR A 228 26.34 0.90 -17.20
C THR A 228 25.13 1.83 -17.36
N GLY A 229 25.25 3.06 -16.84
CA GLY A 229 24.23 4.10 -16.99
C GLY A 229 22.99 3.83 -16.14
N TRP A 230 23.15 3.12 -15.02
CA TRP A 230 22.03 2.84 -14.11
C TRP A 230 21.53 4.10 -13.37
N ASP A 231 22.27 5.20 -13.42
CA ASP A 231 21.88 6.50 -12.88
C ASP A 231 20.80 7.20 -13.72
N THR A 232 20.58 6.78 -14.97
CA THR A 232 19.56 7.35 -15.87
C THR A 232 18.26 6.56 -15.92
N VAL A 233 18.20 5.41 -15.24
CA VAL A 233 17.00 4.54 -15.20
C VAL A 233 15.90 5.19 -14.36
N PRO A 234 14.62 5.10 -14.77
CA PRO A 234 13.49 5.64 -14.01
C PRO A 234 13.14 4.76 -12.80
N TRP A 235 14.00 4.75 -11.79
CA TRP A 235 13.82 3.89 -10.63
C TRP A 235 12.55 4.18 -9.81
N LEU A 236 12.22 5.46 -9.69
CA LEU A 236 11.15 5.96 -8.85
C LEU A 236 9.81 5.87 -9.56
N ALA A 237 8.81 5.38 -8.85
CA ALA A 237 7.43 5.27 -9.29
C ALA A 237 6.51 5.53 -8.10
N ASP A 238 5.28 5.97 -8.36
CA ASP A 238 4.28 6.24 -7.33
C ASP A 238 3.06 5.30 -7.52
N PRO A 239 2.69 4.49 -6.51
CA PRO A 239 3.43 4.25 -5.26
C PRO A 239 4.75 3.49 -5.49
N SER A 240 5.74 3.64 -4.61
CA SER A 240 7.05 2.99 -4.79
C SER A 240 7.04 1.49 -4.54
N GLY A 241 6.13 1.01 -3.68
CA GLY A 241 6.19 -0.34 -3.12
C GLY A 241 7.26 -0.50 -2.05
N SER A 242 7.48 -1.74 -1.60
CA SER A 242 8.34 -2.06 -0.45
C SER A 242 9.83 -2.10 -0.77
N ARG A 243 10.23 -2.21 -2.04
CA ARG A 243 11.62 -2.17 -2.52
C ARG A 243 12.55 -3.07 -1.69
N VAL A 244 12.18 -4.34 -1.58
CA VAL A 244 12.88 -5.33 -0.75
C VAL A 244 14.30 -5.58 -1.25
N ALA A 245 14.43 -6.02 -2.49
CA ALA A 245 15.73 -6.27 -3.10
C ALA A 245 15.68 -6.16 -4.63
N ALA A 246 16.81 -5.83 -5.23
CA ALA A 246 16.99 -5.86 -6.68
C ALA A 246 18.16 -6.77 -7.07
N MET A 247 18.06 -7.47 -8.19
CA MET A 247 19.14 -8.30 -8.71
C MET A 247 19.30 -8.06 -10.21
N ALA A 248 20.54 -7.89 -10.65
CA ALA A 248 20.86 -7.86 -12.07
C ALA A 248 21.75 -9.05 -12.42
N CYS A 249 21.37 -9.80 -13.46
CA CYS A 249 22.30 -10.71 -14.12
C CYS A 249 23.14 -9.92 -15.12
N ASN A 250 24.14 -9.20 -14.61
CA ASN A 250 25.08 -8.41 -15.38
C ASN A 250 26.51 -8.53 -14.87
N SER A 251 27.44 -8.15 -15.73
CA SER A 251 28.85 -8.03 -15.39
C SER A 251 29.08 -6.78 -14.52
N TRP A 252 29.93 -6.90 -13.49
CA TRP A 252 30.46 -5.76 -12.73
C TRP A 252 29.46 -4.91 -11.94
N GLY A 253 28.21 -5.36 -11.80
CA GLY A 253 27.14 -4.62 -11.11
C GLY A 253 27.49 -4.16 -9.69
N ALA A 254 28.41 -4.86 -9.02
CA ALA A 254 28.89 -4.58 -7.66
C ALA A 254 30.38 -4.17 -7.60
N THR A 255 30.99 -3.74 -8.71
CA THR A 255 32.42 -3.31 -8.73
C THR A 255 32.73 -2.25 -7.69
N THR A 256 31.78 -1.34 -7.46
CA THR A 256 31.78 -0.42 -6.33
C THR A 256 30.36 -0.24 -5.85
N VAL A 257 30.21 0.00 -4.54
CA VAL A 257 28.95 0.40 -3.92
C VAL A 257 29.05 1.80 -3.29
N ARG A 258 30.19 2.46 -3.45
CA ARG A 258 30.50 3.74 -2.79
C ARG A 258 30.25 4.96 -3.69
N SER A 259 29.76 4.75 -4.90
CA SER A 259 29.40 5.83 -5.84
C SER A 259 28.36 5.33 -6.82
N THR A 260 27.35 6.16 -7.09
CA THR A 260 26.30 5.90 -8.09
C THR A 260 26.74 6.26 -9.50
N THR A 261 27.88 6.94 -9.68
CA THR A 261 28.34 7.41 -11.00
C THR A 261 29.69 6.80 -11.43
N ASN A 262 30.54 6.41 -10.48
CA ASN A 262 31.83 5.79 -10.80
C ASN A 262 31.66 4.45 -11.51
N HIS A 263 32.68 4.07 -12.30
CA HIS A 263 32.65 2.87 -13.14
C HIS A 263 31.45 2.84 -14.11
N GLY A 264 31.00 4.02 -14.57
CA GLY A 264 29.88 4.15 -15.50
C GLY A 264 28.53 3.83 -14.87
N ALA A 265 28.30 4.25 -13.63
CA ALA A 265 27.05 4.05 -12.90
C ALA A 265 26.57 2.58 -12.86
N ARG A 266 27.17 1.80 -11.96
CA ARG A 266 26.89 0.36 -11.81
C ARG A 266 25.53 0.09 -11.16
N PHE A 267 25.00 -1.11 -11.38
CA PHE A 267 23.68 -1.53 -10.92
C PHE A 267 23.50 -1.41 -9.41
N VAL A 268 24.32 -2.08 -8.60
CA VAL A 268 24.11 -2.19 -7.15
C VAL A 268 24.00 -0.84 -6.46
N PRO A 269 24.94 0.12 -6.60
CA PRO A 269 24.81 1.42 -5.93
C PRO A 269 23.57 2.20 -6.42
N ASN A 270 23.20 2.09 -7.70
CA ASN A 270 22.03 2.79 -8.22
C ASN A 270 20.71 2.17 -7.74
N ALA A 271 20.59 0.84 -7.73
CA ALA A 271 19.44 0.16 -7.14
C ALA A 271 19.26 0.54 -5.67
N LEU A 272 20.34 0.59 -4.90
CA LEU A 272 20.29 0.94 -3.48
C LEU A 272 19.98 2.41 -3.21
N PHE A 273 20.63 3.34 -3.91
CA PHE A 273 20.64 4.76 -3.52
C PHE A 273 19.82 5.68 -4.43
N ASN A 274 19.57 5.27 -5.68
CA ASN A 274 18.61 5.95 -6.56
C ASN A 274 17.27 5.22 -6.60
N GLY A 275 17.27 3.88 -6.50
CA GLY A 275 16.05 3.06 -6.53
C GLY A 275 15.45 2.71 -5.17
N GLY A 276 16.10 3.11 -4.07
CA GLY A 276 15.53 2.98 -2.73
C GLY A 276 15.41 1.54 -2.24
N PHE A 277 16.03 0.55 -2.89
CA PHE A 277 15.99 -0.82 -2.42
C PHE A 277 16.74 -1.00 -1.09
N ALA A 278 16.24 -1.89 -0.23
CA ALA A 278 16.91 -2.25 1.03
C ALA A 278 18.16 -3.11 0.79
N ALA A 279 18.18 -3.86 -0.32
CA ALA A 279 19.32 -4.66 -0.73
C ALA A 279 19.44 -4.77 -2.25
N ALA A 280 20.63 -5.10 -2.73
CA ALA A 280 20.88 -5.42 -4.12
C ALA A 280 21.93 -6.54 -4.26
N ILE A 281 21.80 -7.32 -5.33
CA ILE A 281 22.68 -8.46 -5.64
C ILE A 281 23.34 -8.22 -7.00
N GLY A 282 24.65 -8.34 -7.05
CA GLY A 282 25.43 -8.13 -8.27
C GLY A 282 26.78 -8.80 -8.22
N ALA A 283 27.41 -8.94 -9.39
CA ALA A 283 28.75 -9.47 -9.50
C ALA A 283 29.81 -8.37 -9.38
N THR A 284 30.88 -8.62 -8.63
CA THR A 284 32.03 -7.71 -8.52
C THR A 284 32.96 -7.77 -9.73
N ALA A 285 32.86 -8.81 -10.57
CA ALA A 285 33.62 -9.00 -11.80
C ALA A 285 32.77 -9.77 -12.83
N GLU A 286 33.34 -10.17 -13.96
CA GLU A 286 32.67 -11.00 -14.99
C GLU A 286 32.41 -12.41 -14.43
N PRO A 287 31.15 -12.78 -14.11
CA PRO A 287 30.86 -14.13 -13.64
C PRO A 287 30.83 -15.11 -14.82
N TYR A 288 30.87 -16.42 -14.53
CA TYR A 288 30.57 -17.41 -15.56
C TYR A 288 29.07 -17.45 -15.83
N THR A 289 28.67 -17.69 -17.08
CA THR A 289 27.28 -18.00 -17.42
C THR A 289 26.78 -19.18 -16.59
N GLY A 290 25.59 -19.05 -15.97
CA GLY A 290 25.00 -20.07 -15.10
C GLY A 290 25.64 -20.17 -13.71
N SER A 291 26.38 -19.15 -13.28
CA SER A 291 26.96 -19.06 -11.93
C SER A 291 26.28 -18.03 -11.02
N GLU A 292 25.23 -17.40 -11.52
CA GLU A 292 24.43 -16.43 -10.82
C GLU A 292 23.54 -17.04 -9.72
N PRO A 293 23.24 -16.27 -8.67
CA PRO A 293 22.23 -16.63 -7.69
C PRO A 293 20.88 -16.94 -8.35
N GLN A 294 20.22 -18.01 -7.90
CA GLN A 294 18.96 -18.48 -8.44
C GLN A 294 17.79 -17.57 -8.01
N PRO A 295 17.11 -16.85 -8.93
CA PRO A 295 16.01 -15.94 -8.58
C PRO A 295 14.86 -16.64 -7.86
N SER A 296 14.48 -17.84 -8.34
CA SER A 296 13.41 -18.64 -7.74
C SER A 296 13.68 -18.96 -6.27
N THR A 297 14.93 -19.24 -5.91
CA THR A 297 15.35 -19.55 -4.54
C THR A 297 15.33 -18.33 -3.63
N ILE A 298 15.68 -17.14 -4.15
CA ILE A 298 15.58 -15.89 -3.41
C ILE A 298 14.11 -15.61 -3.06
N VAL A 299 13.25 -15.59 -4.08
CA VAL A 299 11.81 -15.32 -3.95
C VAL A 299 11.16 -16.32 -2.99
N TRP A 300 11.40 -17.61 -3.22
CA TRP A 300 10.87 -18.67 -2.38
C TRP A 300 11.30 -18.54 -0.93
N SER A 301 12.60 -18.34 -0.67
CA SER A 301 13.12 -18.28 0.69
C SER A 301 12.57 -17.09 1.47
N LEU A 302 12.46 -15.91 0.84
CA LEU A 302 11.84 -14.74 1.45
C LEU A 302 10.35 -14.98 1.74
N ALA A 303 9.63 -15.62 0.82
CA ALA A 303 8.24 -15.97 1.02
C ALA A 303 7.99 -16.96 2.15
N GLU A 304 8.95 -17.84 2.43
CA GLU A 304 8.94 -18.76 3.57
C GLU A 304 9.47 -18.12 4.88
N GLY A 305 9.61 -16.80 4.93
CA GLY A 305 10.03 -16.06 6.13
C GLY A 305 11.51 -16.25 6.51
N ARG A 306 12.35 -16.72 5.58
CA ARG A 306 13.81 -16.77 5.76
C ARG A 306 14.41 -15.38 5.64
N THR A 307 15.59 -15.19 6.22
CA THR A 307 16.30 -13.92 6.05
C THR A 307 16.86 -13.80 4.64
N LEU A 308 17.11 -12.57 4.20
CA LEU A 308 17.73 -12.31 2.91
C LEU A 308 19.13 -12.94 2.81
N GLY A 309 19.88 -13.01 3.91
CA GLY A 309 21.15 -13.73 3.98
C GLY A 309 21.01 -15.23 3.72
N GLU A 310 20.00 -15.88 4.31
CA GLU A 310 19.69 -17.30 4.04
C GLU A 310 19.30 -17.49 2.57
N ALA A 311 18.42 -16.63 2.06
CA ALA A 311 17.93 -16.65 0.69
C ALA A 311 19.08 -16.53 -0.33
N CYS A 312 19.95 -15.53 -0.17
CA CYS A 312 21.08 -15.30 -1.08
C CYS A 312 22.12 -16.42 -0.99
N PHE A 313 22.41 -16.93 0.20
CA PHE A 313 23.36 -18.04 0.34
C PHE A 313 22.84 -19.30 -0.34
N GLN A 314 21.57 -19.69 -0.12
CA GLN A 314 21.00 -20.87 -0.77
C GLN A 314 20.78 -20.65 -2.28
N ALA A 315 20.55 -19.42 -2.72
CA ALA A 315 20.44 -19.11 -4.14
C ALA A 315 21.79 -19.16 -4.85
N ASN A 316 22.90 -18.86 -4.17
CA ASN A 316 24.21 -18.79 -4.79
C ASN A 316 24.83 -20.19 -5.00
N PRO A 317 25.05 -20.61 -6.25
CA PRO A 317 25.60 -21.93 -6.55
C PRO A 317 27.08 -22.07 -6.15
N TYR A 318 27.78 -20.95 -5.96
CA TYR A 318 29.21 -20.98 -5.65
C TYR A 318 29.58 -20.11 -4.45
N ARG A 319 30.51 -20.64 -3.65
CA ARG A 319 31.21 -19.95 -2.58
C ARG A 319 32.57 -19.47 -3.10
N ASN A 320 33.11 -18.42 -2.49
CA ASN A 320 34.41 -17.86 -2.78
C ASN A 320 34.57 -17.42 -4.26
N PHE A 321 33.59 -16.67 -4.76
CA PHE A 321 33.55 -16.16 -6.13
C PHE A 321 33.17 -14.66 -6.18
N MET A 322 32.37 -14.22 -7.16
CA MET A 322 32.17 -12.79 -7.48
C MET A 322 30.80 -12.22 -7.08
N TRP A 323 29.81 -13.08 -6.83
CA TRP A 323 28.46 -12.63 -6.49
C TRP A 323 28.36 -12.21 -5.03
N GLU A 324 27.84 -11.01 -4.79
CA GLU A 324 27.63 -10.49 -3.44
C GLU A 324 26.22 -9.95 -3.21
N LEU A 325 25.73 -10.20 -2.00
CA LEU A 325 24.58 -9.51 -1.42
C LEU A 325 25.08 -8.23 -0.75
N VAL A 326 24.55 -7.09 -1.17
CA VAL A 326 24.80 -5.78 -0.56
C VAL A 326 23.50 -5.27 0.06
N GLY A 327 23.47 -5.15 1.38
CA GLY A 327 22.26 -4.88 2.16
C GLY A 327 22.25 -5.68 3.47
N ASP A 328 21.23 -5.45 4.29
CA ASP A 328 21.14 -6.09 5.60
C ASP A 328 20.71 -7.57 5.46
N PRO A 329 21.56 -8.55 5.82
CA PRO A 329 21.22 -9.96 5.66
C PRO A 329 20.16 -10.45 6.65
N LEU A 330 19.82 -9.66 7.67
CA LEU A 330 18.78 -9.98 8.64
C LEU A 330 17.37 -9.58 8.18
N LEU A 331 17.26 -8.86 7.05
CA LEU A 331 15.98 -8.53 6.42
C LEU A 331 15.12 -9.78 6.28
N ARG A 332 13.86 -9.67 6.69
CA ARG A 332 12.81 -10.67 6.48
C ARG A 332 11.61 -10.03 5.81
N VAL A 333 10.79 -10.87 5.22
CA VAL A 333 9.46 -10.50 4.77
C VAL A 333 8.45 -11.40 5.47
N PRO A 334 7.91 -10.99 6.62
CA PRO A 334 7.09 -11.87 7.46
C PRO A 334 5.78 -12.31 6.80
N LEU A 335 5.30 -11.57 5.79
CA LEU A 335 3.98 -11.73 5.20
C LEU A 335 4.02 -11.51 3.67
N TRP A 336 4.75 -12.35 2.93
CA TRP A 336 4.95 -12.21 1.48
C TRP A 336 3.73 -12.58 0.63
N ALA A 337 3.07 -13.69 0.99
CA ALA A 337 2.01 -14.28 0.21
C ALA A 337 0.81 -14.53 1.13
N VAL A 338 0.13 -13.44 1.49
CA VAL A 338 -1.25 -13.58 1.99
C VAL A 338 -2.10 -13.83 0.75
N ASP A 339 -2.89 -14.89 0.78
CA ASP A 339 -3.88 -15.15 -0.26
C ASP A 339 -4.69 -13.87 -0.50
N PRO A 340 -4.84 -13.35 -1.74
CA PRO A 340 -5.70 -12.21 -2.00
C PRO A 340 -7.12 -12.41 -1.42
N CYS A 341 -7.58 -13.65 -1.32
CA CYS A 341 -8.82 -14.03 -0.65
C CYS A 341 -8.81 -13.84 0.88
N GLN A 342 -7.65 -13.67 1.52
CA GLN A 342 -7.49 -13.35 2.94
C GLN A 342 -7.37 -11.84 3.19
N ILE A 343 -7.26 -11.01 2.16
CA ILE A 343 -7.31 -9.54 2.30
C ILE A 343 -8.78 -9.11 2.33
N LEU A 344 -9.17 -8.34 3.35
CA LEU A 344 -10.51 -7.75 3.38
C LEU A 344 -10.59 -6.62 2.35
N ALA A 345 -11.53 -6.74 1.41
CA ALA A 345 -11.86 -5.64 0.54
C ALA A 345 -12.83 -4.66 1.24
N PRO A 346 -12.77 -3.35 0.94
CA PRO A 346 -13.75 -2.39 1.44
C PRO A 346 -15.16 -2.79 1.03
N PRO A 347 -16.18 -2.59 1.90
CA PRO A 347 -17.57 -2.79 1.53
C PRO A 347 -17.96 -1.96 0.30
N ASN A 348 -18.89 -2.49 -0.50
CA ASN A 348 -19.39 -1.86 -1.73
C ASN A 348 -20.92 -1.73 -1.69
N ASP A 349 -21.53 -1.32 -2.81
CA ASP A 349 -22.98 -1.11 -2.93
C ASP A 349 -23.58 -0.22 -1.83
N LEU A 350 -22.84 0.85 -1.48
CA LEU A 350 -23.23 1.81 -0.46
C LEU A 350 -24.56 2.48 -0.83
N GLY A 351 -25.49 2.50 0.10
CA GLY A 351 -26.81 3.04 -0.10
C GLY A 351 -27.55 3.30 1.22
N PRO A 352 -28.84 3.66 1.14
CA PRO A 352 -29.62 3.89 -0.08
C PRO A 352 -29.21 5.19 -0.81
N PRO A 353 -29.64 5.43 -2.07
CA PRO A 353 -29.18 6.56 -2.90
C PRO A 353 -29.26 7.93 -2.22
N GLU A 354 -30.32 8.17 -1.45
CA GLU A 354 -30.55 9.39 -0.67
C GLU A 354 -29.49 9.61 0.43
N LEU A 355 -28.87 8.54 0.93
CA LEU A 355 -27.84 8.60 1.97
C LEU A 355 -26.40 8.63 1.43
N VAL A 356 -26.23 8.65 0.10
CA VAL A 356 -24.90 8.75 -0.55
C VAL A 356 -24.79 9.95 -1.50
N SER A 357 -25.89 10.66 -1.78
CA SER A 357 -25.98 11.70 -2.82
C SER A 357 -26.32 13.11 -2.31
N ARG A 358 -26.12 13.37 -1.01
CA ARG A 358 -26.37 14.66 -0.34
C ARG A 358 -27.84 15.07 -0.33
N GLN A 359 -28.77 14.12 -0.39
CA GLN A 359 -30.19 14.44 -0.30
C GLN A 359 -30.59 14.80 1.14
N GLU A 360 -31.66 15.59 1.27
CA GLU A 360 -32.27 15.86 2.56
C GLU A 360 -33.15 14.68 2.98
N THR A 361 -33.12 14.35 4.27
CA THR A 361 -34.03 13.40 4.91
C THR A 361 -34.58 14.00 6.20
N THR A 362 -35.82 13.62 6.54
CA THR A 362 -36.42 13.90 7.85
C THR A 362 -36.25 12.73 8.83
N ASP A 363 -35.68 11.61 8.37
CA ASP A 363 -35.37 10.46 9.19
C ASP A 363 -34.13 10.75 10.04
N VAL A 364 -34.33 10.80 11.36
CA VAL A 364 -33.28 11.02 12.35
C VAL A 364 -32.60 9.72 12.79
N THR A 365 -33.09 8.57 12.30
CA THR A 365 -32.57 7.22 12.55
C THR A 365 -32.34 6.46 11.23
N PRO A 366 -31.58 7.04 10.27
CA PRO A 366 -31.47 6.46 8.94
C PRO A 366 -30.86 5.05 8.95
N ALA A 367 -31.35 4.21 8.02
CA ALA A 367 -30.78 2.89 7.74
C ALA A 367 -29.78 2.97 6.58
N LEU A 368 -28.53 2.62 6.86
CA LEU A 368 -27.43 2.55 5.90
C LEU A 368 -27.32 1.11 5.36
N HIS A 369 -27.15 0.97 4.06
CA HIS A 369 -27.05 -0.31 3.36
C HIS A 369 -25.71 -0.42 2.63
N PHE A 370 -25.13 -1.62 2.61
CA PHE A 370 -23.89 -1.93 1.91
C PHE A 370 -23.75 -3.44 1.75
N SER A 371 -22.75 -3.87 0.98
CA SER A 371 -22.40 -5.27 0.78
C SER A 371 -21.01 -5.53 1.32
N LEU A 372 -20.88 -6.55 2.18
CA LEU A 372 -19.58 -7.09 2.59
C LEU A 372 -19.03 -7.95 1.45
N VAL A 373 -17.83 -7.62 0.98
CA VAL A 373 -17.21 -8.31 -0.14
C VAL A 373 -16.74 -9.71 0.28
N PRO A 374 -17.09 -10.77 -0.48
CA PRO A 374 -16.69 -12.14 -0.18
C PRO A 374 -15.16 -12.35 -0.17
N ARG A 375 -14.64 -12.93 0.91
CA ARG A 375 -13.43 -13.73 0.97
C ARG A 375 -13.71 -15.11 0.38
N CYS A 376 -12.67 -15.79 -0.08
CA CYS A 376 -12.79 -17.18 -0.51
C CYS A 376 -12.88 -18.09 0.72
N GLY A 377 -14.03 -18.74 0.92
CA GLY A 377 -14.32 -19.56 2.09
C GLY A 377 -15.58 -19.11 2.83
N GLU A 378 -16.08 -19.90 3.78
CA GLU A 378 -17.23 -19.55 4.62
C GLU A 378 -16.81 -18.80 5.89
N ASP A 379 -16.08 -17.69 5.73
CA ASP A 379 -15.66 -16.86 6.87
C ASP A 379 -16.73 -15.83 7.26
N PHE A 380 -16.83 -15.56 8.56
CA PHE A 380 -17.63 -14.48 9.14
C PHE A 380 -16.78 -13.21 9.27
N VAL A 381 -17.32 -12.06 8.86
CA VAL A 381 -16.65 -10.76 8.89
C VAL A 381 -17.52 -9.76 9.65
N ALA A 382 -16.89 -8.95 10.51
CA ALA A 382 -17.55 -7.80 11.13
C ALA A 382 -17.40 -6.56 10.25
N PHE A 383 -18.25 -5.56 10.43
CA PHE A 383 -18.03 -4.23 9.89
C PHE A 383 -17.83 -3.21 10.99
N ARG A 384 -17.02 -2.19 10.71
CA ARG A 384 -16.98 -0.96 11.48
C ARG A 384 -17.54 0.18 10.66
N LEU A 385 -18.46 0.94 11.24
CA LEU A 385 -19.13 2.06 10.60
C LEU A 385 -18.95 3.33 11.42
N GLN A 386 -18.74 4.46 10.74
CA GLN A 386 -18.66 5.77 11.36
C GLN A 386 -19.60 6.77 10.68
N ILE A 387 -20.23 7.63 11.48
CA ILE A 387 -21.06 8.76 11.04
C ILE A 387 -20.57 10.02 11.77
N ALA A 388 -20.33 11.10 11.04
CA ALA A 388 -19.84 12.36 11.58
C ALA A 388 -20.34 13.56 10.75
N GLN A 389 -20.33 14.76 11.34
CA GLN A 389 -20.53 16.02 10.60
C GLN A 389 -19.21 16.59 10.04
N ASP A 390 -18.06 16.02 10.43
CA ASP A 390 -16.73 16.37 9.94
C ASP A 390 -16.18 15.23 9.06
N PRO A 391 -15.74 15.50 7.81
CA PRO A 391 -15.21 14.47 6.90
C PRO A 391 -13.90 13.82 7.37
N THR A 392 -13.24 14.35 8.39
CA THR A 392 -12.05 13.75 9.00
C THR A 392 -12.38 12.60 9.95
N PHE A 393 -13.62 12.52 10.44
CA PHE A 393 -14.06 11.55 11.46
C PHE A 393 -13.18 11.56 12.72
N ALA A 394 -12.62 12.72 13.09
CA ALA A 394 -11.82 12.85 14.31
C ALA A 394 -12.67 12.69 15.59
N ASP A 395 -13.95 13.06 15.52
CA ASP A 395 -14.94 12.92 16.60
C ASP A 395 -16.28 12.42 16.01
N PRO A 396 -16.41 11.10 15.75
CA PRO A 396 -17.62 10.55 15.15
C PRO A 396 -18.78 10.57 16.15
N GLN A 397 -19.96 11.00 15.68
CA GLN A 397 -21.19 10.96 16.49
C GLN A 397 -21.73 9.54 16.66
N VAL A 398 -21.42 8.67 15.70
CA VAL A 398 -21.67 7.24 15.77
C VAL A 398 -20.42 6.53 15.30
N GLU A 399 -19.91 5.60 16.11
CA GLU A 399 -18.95 4.59 15.68
C GLU A 399 -19.41 3.25 16.22
N PHE A 400 -19.67 2.30 15.33
CA PHE A 400 -20.25 1.00 15.66
C PHE A 400 -19.43 -0.12 15.02
N ILE A 401 -19.24 -1.22 15.77
CA ILE A 401 -18.59 -2.44 15.32
C ILE A 401 -19.60 -3.58 15.41
N SER A 402 -19.94 -4.21 14.30
CA SER A 402 -20.90 -5.33 14.29
C SER A 402 -20.31 -6.61 14.88
N GLU A 403 -21.17 -7.52 15.31
CA GLU A 403 -20.76 -8.92 15.44
C GLU A 403 -20.36 -9.51 14.07
N PRO A 404 -19.46 -10.51 14.03
CA PRO A 404 -19.11 -11.20 12.79
C PRO A 404 -20.32 -11.86 12.14
N ARG A 405 -20.52 -11.62 10.85
CA ARG A 405 -21.68 -12.11 10.08
C ARG A 405 -21.27 -12.68 8.73
N SER A 406 -22.19 -13.41 8.11
CA SER A 406 -22.01 -13.89 6.74
C SER A 406 -21.86 -12.72 5.78
N GLN A 407 -21.05 -12.95 4.76
CA GLN A 407 -20.69 -11.95 3.76
C GLN A 407 -21.85 -11.70 2.78
N GLY A 408 -21.84 -10.56 2.09
CA GLY A 408 -22.96 -10.07 1.28
C GLY A 408 -23.74 -8.93 1.94
N PRO A 409 -25.03 -8.75 1.62
CA PRO A 409 -25.81 -7.59 2.07
C PRO A 409 -25.82 -7.42 3.59
N ALA A 410 -25.53 -6.19 4.02
CA ALA A 410 -25.49 -5.75 5.39
C ALA A 410 -26.14 -4.37 5.52
N SER A 411 -26.50 -4.03 6.75
CA SER A 411 -27.08 -2.74 7.07
C SER A 411 -26.75 -2.35 8.49
N PHE A 412 -26.83 -1.05 8.74
CA PHE A 412 -26.76 -0.46 10.07
C PHE A 412 -27.85 0.59 10.20
N THR A 413 -28.60 0.59 11.30
CA THR A 413 -29.58 1.63 11.58
C THR A 413 -29.10 2.47 12.75
N VAL A 414 -29.16 3.80 12.60
CA VAL A 414 -28.74 4.69 13.69
C VAL A 414 -29.60 4.43 14.93
N GLY A 415 -28.93 4.16 16.05
CA GLY A 415 -29.58 3.81 17.31
C GLY A 415 -30.10 2.37 17.38
N GLU A 416 -29.65 1.46 16.53
CA GLU A 416 -30.00 0.04 16.63
C GLU A 416 -29.59 -0.60 17.98
N PRO A 417 -30.21 -1.71 18.38
CA PRO A 417 -29.89 -2.42 19.61
C PRO A 417 -28.41 -2.86 19.68
N ASP A 418 -27.86 -2.91 20.90
CA ASP A 418 -26.48 -3.29 21.17
C ASP A 418 -26.23 -4.82 21.19
N ASP A 419 -27.25 -5.63 20.88
CA ASP A 419 -27.11 -7.08 20.73
C ASP A 419 -26.57 -7.51 19.36
N CYS A 420 -26.48 -6.58 18.41
CA CYS A 420 -25.93 -6.79 17.06
C CYS A 420 -24.46 -6.31 16.92
N GLY A 421 -23.88 -5.74 17.98
CA GLY A 421 -22.52 -5.19 17.97
C GLY A 421 -22.24 -4.19 19.09
N THR A 422 -21.12 -3.50 19.04
CA THR A 422 -20.65 -2.57 20.08
C THR A 422 -20.53 -1.15 19.56
N TYR A 423 -21.09 -0.18 20.31
CA TYR A 423 -20.83 1.24 20.09
C TYR A 423 -19.50 1.67 20.72
N VAL A 424 -18.62 2.24 19.90
CA VAL A 424 -17.41 2.96 20.35
C VAL A 424 -17.73 4.43 20.59
N ALA A 425 -18.64 5.00 19.79
CA ALA A 425 -19.22 6.32 19.97
C ALA A 425 -20.72 6.29 19.63
N GLY A 426 -21.52 7.08 20.34
CA GLY A 426 -22.98 7.02 20.24
C GLY A 426 -23.60 5.93 21.12
N GLY A 427 -24.82 5.50 20.79
CA GLY A 427 -25.49 4.41 21.51
C GLY A 427 -26.86 4.02 20.98
N GLN A 428 -27.42 2.95 21.56
CA GLN A 428 -28.78 2.48 21.26
C GLN A 428 -29.82 3.60 21.48
N GLY A 429 -30.80 3.67 20.57
CA GLY A 429 -31.90 4.65 20.61
C GLY A 429 -31.48 6.09 20.31
N GLN A 430 -30.26 6.31 19.82
CA GLN A 430 -29.77 7.63 19.43
C GLN A 430 -30.49 8.16 18.19
N ASN A 431 -30.79 9.46 18.21
CA ASN A 431 -31.22 10.22 17.03
C ASN A 431 -30.08 11.14 16.56
N LEU A 432 -29.95 11.30 15.25
CA LEU A 432 -29.13 12.35 14.66
C LEU A 432 -29.77 13.72 14.85
N THR A 433 -28.94 14.75 15.08
CA THR A 433 -29.38 16.15 15.08
C THR A 433 -29.47 16.69 13.66
N LEU A 434 -30.09 17.86 13.48
CA LEU A 434 -30.10 18.54 12.17
C LEU A 434 -28.66 18.84 11.70
N GLY A 435 -28.41 18.69 10.40
CA GLY A 435 -27.11 18.99 9.78
C GLY A 435 -26.70 18.00 8.69
N GLY A 436 -25.56 18.30 8.04
CA GLY A 436 -24.98 17.44 7.00
C GLY A 436 -24.05 16.38 7.58
N TYR A 437 -24.22 15.13 7.18
CA TYR A 437 -23.47 13.99 7.70
C TYR A 437 -22.66 13.29 6.63
N PHE A 438 -21.48 12.83 7.01
CA PHE A 438 -20.62 11.91 6.30
C PHE A 438 -20.72 10.56 6.97
N TRP A 439 -20.66 9.48 6.17
CA TRP A 439 -20.48 8.15 6.72
C TRP A 439 -19.51 7.31 5.89
N ARG A 440 -18.88 6.36 6.56
CA ARG A 440 -17.96 5.39 5.97
C ARG A 440 -18.04 4.07 6.70
N VAL A 441 -17.72 3.00 6.00
CA VAL A 441 -17.73 1.63 6.54
C VAL A 441 -16.49 0.87 6.08
N ARG A 442 -16.00 -0.06 6.90
CA ARG A 442 -14.93 -1.00 6.55
C ARG A 442 -15.22 -2.37 7.11
N ALA A 443 -14.60 -3.39 6.54
CA ALA A 443 -14.63 -4.75 7.06
C ALA A 443 -13.50 -4.98 8.08
N GLU A 444 -13.75 -5.77 9.12
CA GLU A 444 -12.78 -6.15 10.16
C GLU A 444 -12.90 -7.63 10.53
N ASP A 445 -11.78 -8.27 10.84
CA ASP A 445 -11.72 -9.63 11.39
C ASP A 445 -10.46 -9.82 12.27
N GLN A 446 -10.16 -11.07 12.65
CA GLN A 446 -8.98 -11.39 13.47
C GLN A 446 -7.64 -11.19 12.74
N MET A 447 -7.64 -11.14 11.39
CA MET A 447 -6.43 -11.01 10.58
C MET A 447 -6.14 -9.55 10.19
N GLY A 448 -7.13 -8.65 10.24
CA GLY A 448 -6.92 -7.23 10.01
C GLY A 448 -8.20 -6.47 9.65
N THR A 449 -8.03 -5.36 8.95
CA THR A 449 -9.12 -4.47 8.51
C THR A 449 -8.95 -4.10 7.03
N SER A 450 -10.05 -3.87 6.32
CA SER A 450 -10.00 -3.27 4.97
C SER A 450 -9.72 -1.77 5.04
N ASP A 451 -9.47 -1.16 3.88
CA ASP A 451 -9.61 0.29 3.71
C ASP A 451 -11.07 0.74 3.98
N TRP A 452 -11.25 2.02 4.25
CA TRP A 452 -12.57 2.64 4.42
C TRP A 452 -13.26 2.85 3.08
N ALA A 453 -14.55 2.52 3.01
CA ALA A 453 -15.45 2.87 1.93
C ALA A 453 -16.30 4.09 2.32
N PRO A 454 -15.95 5.32 1.88
CA PRO A 454 -16.74 6.51 2.14
C PRO A 454 -17.95 6.59 1.21
N ALA A 455 -19.11 6.96 1.76
CA ALA A 455 -20.33 7.16 0.98
C ALA A 455 -20.25 8.36 0.02
N SER A 456 -19.54 9.42 0.42
CA SER A 456 -19.22 10.56 -0.45
C SER A 456 -17.83 11.10 -0.09
N PRO A 457 -16.92 11.29 -1.06
CA PRO A 457 -15.54 11.66 -0.78
C PRO A 457 -15.31 13.15 -0.54
N THR A 458 -16.22 14.03 -1.01
CA THR A 458 -15.97 15.48 -1.08
C THR A 458 -17.08 16.34 -0.48
N SER A 459 -18.21 15.75 -0.07
CA SER A 459 -19.34 16.46 0.50
C SER A 459 -20.11 15.58 1.48
N ALA A 460 -20.94 16.17 2.33
CA ALA A 460 -21.84 15.42 3.18
C ALA A 460 -22.66 14.43 2.34
N SER A 461 -22.76 13.19 2.80
CA SER A 461 -23.47 12.10 2.14
C SER A 461 -25.00 12.28 2.21
N PHE A 462 -25.51 12.91 3.26
CA PHE A 462 -26.91 13.32 3.42
C PHE A 462 -27.06 14.48 4.39
N VAL A 463 -28.26 15.07 4.44
CA VAL A 463 -28.60 16.15 5.38
C VAL A 463 -29.86 15.77 6.16
N VAL A 464 -29.76 15.73 7.48
CA VAL A 464 -30.95 15.64 8.35
C VAL A 464 -31.53 17.04 8.48
N ALA A 465 -32.74 17.23 7.96
CA ALA A 465 -33.40 18.52 7.86
C ALA A 465 -34.79 18.50 8.52
N GLU A 466 -35.31 19.68 8.85
CA GLU A 466 -36.68 19.80 9.33
C GLU A 466 -37.69 19.40 8.23
N PRO A 467 -38.85 18.84 8.61
CA PRO A 467 -39.92 18.57 7.67
C PRO A 467 -40.39 19.85 6.99
N LEU A 468 -40.81 19.73 5.73
CA LEU A 468 -41.44 20.83 5.01
C LEU A 468 -42.88 21.01 5.54
N PHE A 469 -43.23 22.23 5.95
CA PHE A 469 -44.60 22.57 6.32
C PHE A 469 -44.96 23.99 5.92
N LEU A 470 -46.26 24.22 5.76
CA LEU A 470 -46.85 25.51 5.41
C LEU A 470 -46.88 26.40 6.66
N VAL A 471 -46.20 27.54 6.61
CA VAL A 471 -46.13 28.54 7.70
C VAL A 471 -47.28 29.52 7.62
N ARG A 472 -47.61 29.95 6.39
CA ARG A 472 -48.56 31.03 6.15
C ARG A 472 -49.30 30.83 4.83
N ALA A 473 -50.56 31.23 4.77
CA ALA A 473 -51.30 31.26 3.52
C ALA A 473 -52.21 32.49 3.47
N VAL A 474 -52.22 33.19 2.34
CA VAL A 474 -53.06 34.36 2.13
C VAL A 474 -53.79 34.27 0.80
N SER A 475 -55.01 34.81 0.77
CA SER A 475 -55.64 35.24 -0.48
C SER A 475 -55.24 36.68 -0.77
N ARG A 476 -54.53 36.89 -1.88
CA ARG A 476 -53.95 38.17 -2.28
C ARG A 476 -54.75 38.82 -3.40
N LYS A 477 -54.97 40.13 -3.31
CA LYS A 477 -55.41 40.94 -4.46
C LYS A 477 -54.55 42.19 -4.58
N MET A 478 -54.21 42.57 -5.82
CA MET A 478 -53.41 43.77 -6.09
C MET A 478 -54.30 45.00 -6.25
N HIS A 479 -54.03 46.05 -5.48
CA HIS A 479 -54.63 47.36 -5.65
C HIS A 479 -53.64 48.32 -6.29
N ALA A 480 -54.04 49.00 -7.37
CA ALA A 480 -53.14 49.82 -8.20
C ALA A 480 -52.34 50.89 -7.44
N ALA A 481 -52.89 51.44 -6.36
CA ALA A 481 -52.23 52.47 -5.55
C ALA A 481 -51.70 52.00 -4.18
N LEU A 482 -52.16 50.85 -3.68
CA LEU A 482 -51.88 50.39 -2.31
C LEU A 482 -51.03 49.12 -2.27
N GLY A 483 -50.81 48.48 -3.41
CA GLY A 483 -50.06 47.22 -3.48
C GLY A 483 -50.92 46.01 -3.07
N PRO A 484 -50.31 44.94 -2.52
CA PRO A 484 -51.02 43.72 -2.16
C PRO A 484 -51.93 43.93 -0.95
N LEU A 485 -53.17 43.47 -1.08
CA LEU A 485 -54.15 43.35 0.00
C LEU A 485 -54.36 41.87 0.28
N ASP A 486 -53.89 41.43 1.44
CA ASP A 486 -53.89 40.02 1.84
C ASP A 486 -55.02 39.75 2.85
N ILE A 487 -55.70 38.62 2.67
CA ILE A 487 -56.60 38.03 3.67
C ILE A 487 -55.93 36.73 4.14
N GLU A 488 -55.64 36.66 5.44
CA GLU A 488 -55.03 35.49 6.05
C GLU A 488 -55.97 34.28 6.00
N LEU A 489 -55.45 33.14 5.56
CA LEU A 489 -56.19 31.88 5.51
C LEU A 489 -55.96 31.10 6.80
N GLU A 490 -57.03 30.56 7.36
CA GLU A 490 -56.97 29.69 8.52
C GLU A 490 -56.36 28.33 8.13
N LEU A 491 -55.25 27.97 8.78
CA LEU A 491 -54.51 26.74 8.52
C LEU A 491 -54.74 25.67 9.61
N SER A 492 -55.42 26.01 10.71
CA SER A 492 -55.63 25.09 11.82
C SER A 492 -56.70 24.04 11.47
N PRO A 493 -56.38 22.74 11.58
CA PRO A 493 -57.36 21.69 11.33
C PRO A 493 -58.52 21.78 12.34
N GLY A 494 -59.76 21.81 11.83
CA GLY A 494 -60.98 21.82 12.65
C GLY A 494 -61.60 23.20 12.90
N LEU A 495 -60.98 24.29 12.44
CA LEU A 495 -61.62 25.61 12.38
C LEU A 495 -62.34 25.81 11.04
N PRO A 496 -63.40 26.64 10.98
CA PRO A 496 -64.06 26.98 9.72
C PRO A 496 -63.07 27.62 8.73
N PRO A 497 -63.14 27.28 7.43
CA PRO A 497 -62.27 27.86 6.42
C PRO A 497 -62.50 29.37 6.30
N THR A 498 -61.43 30.12 6.00
CA THR A 498 -61.53 31.55 5.72
C THR A 498 -62.45 31.80 4.52
N THR A 499 -63.42 32.70 4.70
CA THR A 499 -64.28 33.16 3.60
C THR A 499 -63.58 34.30 2.84
N GLU A 500 -63.55 34.23 1.51
CA GLU A 500 -63.09 35.32 0.64
C GLU A 500 -64.27 36.25 0.30
N PRO A 501 -64.40 37.44 0.93
CA PRO A 501 -65.56 38.31 0.74
C PRO A 501 -65.46 39.17 -0.53
N ARG A 502 -64.27 39.27 -1.16
CA ARG A 502 -64.02 40.19 -2.27
C ARG A 502 -64.55 39.59 -3.56
N ARG A 503 -65.69 40.10 -4.01
CA ARG A 503 -66.33 39.73 -5.29
C ARG A 503 -65.47 40.17 -6.49
N VAL A 504 -65.43 39.33 -7.53
CA VAL A 504 -64.82 39.60 -8.85
C VAL A 504 -63.28 39.53 -8.91
N GLY A 505 -62.76 38.94 -9.99
CA GLY A 505 -61.32 38.78 -10.31
C GLY A 505 -60.76 37.38 -10.02
N PRO A 506 -59.59 37.03 -10.57
CA PRO A 506 -58.89 35.79 -10.24
C PRO A 506 -58.60 35.72 -8.74
N LEU A 507 -58.69 34.51 -8.18
CA LEU A 507 -58.22 34.22 -6.83
C LEU A 507 -56.72 33.96 -6.90
N CYS A 508 -55.92 34.79 -6.23
CA CYS A 508 -54.48 34.59 -6.12
C CYS A 508 -54.17 34.10 -4.70
N LEU A 509 -53.64 32.90 -4.56
CA LEU A 509 -53.18 32.36 -3.28
C LEU A 509 -51.68 32.50 -3.19
N ALA A 510 -51.17 33.03 -2.08
CA ALA A 510 -49.74 33.02 -1.78
C ALA A 510 -49.50 32.19 -0.52
N LEU A 511 -48.72 31.13 -0.67
CA LEU A 511 -48.42 30.11 0.34
C LEU A 511 -46.95 30.23 0.70
N GLU A 512 -46.63 30.34 1.98
CA GLU A 512 -45.26 30.47 2.49
C GLU A 512 -44.88 29.23 3.31
N PHE A 513 -43.80 28.58 2.93
CA PHE A 513 -43.26 27.39 3.57
C PHE A 513 -42.09 27.75 4.50
N ASN A 514 -41.77 26.84 5.43
CA ASN A 514 -40.67 27.02 6.38
C ASN A 514 -39.27 27.00 5.73
N LYS A 515 -39.16 26.49 4.50
CA LYS A 515 -37.91 26.42 3.73
C LYS A 515 -38.16 26.58 2.23
N PRO A 516 -37.12 26.85 1.41
CA PRO A 516 -37.26 26.92 -0.03
C PRO A 516 -37.88 25.64 -0.61
N ILE A 517 -38.71 25.79 -1.63
CA ILE A 517 -39.42 24.69 -2.29
C ILE A 517 -39.02 24.64 -3.77
N GLN A 518 -39.12 23.45 -4.35
CA GLN A 518 -38.89 23.22 -5.78
C GLN A 518 -39.82 22.11 -6.27
N PRO A 519 -40.22 22.14 -7.56
CA PRO A 519 -41.01 21.06 -8.15
C PRO A 519 -40.18 19.77 -8.20
N ALA A 520 -40.85 18.62 -8.04
CA ALA A 520 -40.19 17.32 -7.95
C ALA A 520 -39.43 16.91 -9.23
N ASP A 521 -39.90 17.36 -10.39
CA ASP A 521 -39.29 17.11 -11.70
C ASP A 521 -38.36 18.26 -12.17
N GLY A 522 -38.21 19.31 -11.35
CA GLY A 522 -37.38 20.47 -11.63
C GLY A 522 -38.00 21.50 -12.58
N ILE A 523 -39.25 21.32 -13.03
CA ILE A 523 -39.96 22.26 -13.91
C ILE A 523 -41.18 22.76 -13.18
N VAL A 524 -41.44 24.07 -13.17
CA VAL A 524 -42.67 24.62 -12.58
C VAL A 524 -43.73 24.67 -13.67
N ASP A 525 -44.79 23.87 -13.54
CA ASP A 525 -45.91 23.81 -14.47
C ASP A 525 -47.29 23.91 -13.76
N LEU A 526 -48.33 23.23 -14.26
CA LEU A 526 -49.69 23.25 -13.67
C LEU A 526 -50.04 21.94 -12.97
N ASN A 527 -49.17 20.93 -13.02
CA ASN A 527 -49.39 19.60 -12.46
C ASN A 527 -48.98 19.52 -10.98
N GLU A 528 -48.22 20.49 -10.47
CA GLU A 528 -47.79 20.56 -9.06
C GLU A 528 -48.95 20.85 -8.10
N VAL A 529 -50.09 21.30 -8.62
CA VAL A 529 -51.22 21.70 -7.81
C VAL A 529 -52.54 21.24 -8.41
N GLN A 530 -53.33 20.55 -7.61
CA GLN A 530 -54.71 20.23 -7.93
C GLN A 530 -55.67 21.09 -7.11
N THR A 531 -56.65 21.67 -7.78
CA THR A 531 -57.69 22.51 -7.17
C THR A 531 -59.04 21.80 -7.22
N SER A 532 -59.79 21.73 -6.12
CA SER A 532 -61.13 21.13 -6.10
C SER A 532 -62.20 21.96 -6.84
N ALA A 533 -61.93 23.25 -7.05
CA ALA A 533 -62.83 24.19 -7.71
C ALA A 533 -62.02 25.29 -8.43
N GLY A 534 -62.59 25.84 -9.51
CA GLY A 534 -61.88 26.76 -10.38
C GLY A 534 -60.88 26.07 -11.31
N VAL A 535 -60.14 26.87 -12.07
CA VAL A 535 -59.12 26.44 -13.03
C VAL A 535 -57.82 27.16 -12.68
N LEU A 536 -56.78 26.40 -12.35
CA LEU A 536 -55.44 26.90 -12.15
C LEU A 536 -54.89 27.48 -13.47
N GLN A 537 -54.41 28.71 -13.44
CA GLN A 537 -53.93 29.47 -14.60
C GLN A 537 -52.42 29.75 -14.52
N GLY A 538 -51.88 29.76 -13.30
CA GLY A 538 -50.47 30.06 -13.07
C GLY A 538 -50.00 29.51 -11.75
N VAL A 539 -48.77 29.00 -11.76
CA VAL A 539 -48.01 28.56 -10.60
C VAL A 539 -46.66 29.27 -10.67
N VAL A 540 -46.29 29.92 -9.58
CA VAL A 540 -45.00 30.59 -9.46
C VAL A 540 -44.36 30.17 -8.15
N ILE A 541 -43.18 29.56 -8.22
CA ILE A 541 -42.35 29.28 -7.06
C ILE A 541 -41.23 30.31 -7.01
N GLN A 542 -41.12 31.00 -5.87
CA GLN A 542 -40.00 31.89 -5.56
C GLN A 542 -39.51 31.57 -4.15
N ASN A 543 -38.34 30.93 -4.07
CA ASN A 543 -37.75 30.51 -2.80
C ASN A 543 -38.72 29.64 -1.99
N ASN A 544 -39.20 30.11 -0.84
CA ASN A 544 -40.15 29.42 0.03
C ASN A 544 -41.62 29.83 -0.21
N GLN A 545 -41.91 30.57 -1.27
CA GLN A 545 -43.26 31.04 -1.60
C GLN A 545 -43.78 30.38 -2.87
N LEU A 546 -45.00 29.84 -2.78
CA LEU A 546 -45.80 29.33 -3.89
C LEU A 546 -46.98 30.26 -4.14
N THR A 547 -47.07 30.83 -5.34
CA THR A 547 -48.19 31.67 -5.77
C THR A 547 -49.04 30.93 -6.80
N LEU A 548 -50.35 30.90 -6.58
CA LEU A 548 -51.33 30.20 -7.41
C LEU A 548 -52.38 31.18 -7.92
N ASP A 549 -52.56 31.26 -9.23
CA ASP A 549 -53.63 32.04 -9.85
C ASP A 549 -54.75 31.10 -10.29
N ILE A 550 -55.94 31.26 -9.70
CA ILE A 550 -57.09 30.38 -9.91
C ILE A 550 -58.26 31.21 -10.42
N ASN A 551 -58.81 30.82 -11.58
CA ASN A 551 -59.97 31.46 -12.18
C ASN A 551 -61.24 30.64 -12.00
N GLY A 552 -62.40 31.31 -11.98
CA GLY A 552 -63.70 30.63 -12.04
C GLY A 552 -64.04 29.80 -10.80
N VAL A 553 -63.50 30.13 -9.62
CA VAL A 553 -63.93 29.53 -8.36
C VAL A 553 -65.39 29.92 -8.09
N PRO A 554 -66.35 28.98 -8.05
CA PRO A 554 -67.76 29.31 -7.85
C PRO A 554 -68.04 29.94 -6.48
N ASP A 555 -68.93 30.94 -6.44
CA ASP A 555 -69.41 31.55 -5.19
C ASP A 555 -69.92 30.45 -4.25
N THR A 556 -69.52 30.52 -2.97
CA THR A 556 -69.88 29.58 -1.88
C THR A 556 -69.30 28.15 -1.96
N SER A 557 -68.38 27.87 -2.90
CA SER A 557 -67.69 26.57 -2.95
C SER A 557 -66.49 26.49 -1.99
N LEU A 558 -66.23 25.29 -1.44
CA LEU A 558 -65.00 25.01 -0.69
C LEU A 558 -63.87 24.71 -1.67
N LEU A 559 -62.82 25.53 -1.65
CA LEU A 559 -61.60 25.29 -2.41
C LEU A 559 -60.60 24.49 -1.56
N SER A 560 -60.20 23.33 -2.07
CA SER A 560 -59.10 22.52 -1.53
C SER A 560 -57.94 22.56 -2.53
N ILE A 561 -56.74 22.73 -2.00
CA ILE A 561 -55.47 22.72 -2.74
C ILE A 561 -54.72 21.45 -2.33
N LEU A 562 -54.34 20.63 -3.30
CA LEU A 562 -53.59 19.40 -3.09
C LEU A 562 -52.25 19.50 -3.83
N PHE A 563 -51.18 19.15 -3.14
CA PHE A 563 -49.84 18.99 -3.70
C PHE A 563 -49.61 17.48 -3.89
N PRO A 564 -49.60 16.99 -5.15
CA PRO A 564 -49.46 15.57 -5.46
C PRO A 564 -48.04 15.02 -5.24
#